data_AF-A0A1V1NVK0-F1
#
_entry.id   AF-A0A1V1NVK0-F1
#
_cell.length_a   1.000
_cell.length_b   1.000
_cell.length_c   1.000
_cell.angle_alpha   90.00
_cell.angle_beta   90.00
_cell.angle_gamma   90.00
#
_symmetry.space_group_name_H-M   'P 1'
#
loop_
_entity.id
_entity.type
_entity.pdbx_description
1 polymer ?
#
loop_
_entity_poly.entity_id
_entity_poly.type
_entity_poly.pdbx_seq_one_letter_code
_entity_poly.pdbx_strand_id
1 'polypeptide(L)'
;NSLTLYEKGLAISRSIGDLRGESTALSNIGIVYMNQKHYNSALLVFNYAANILMKIKDSNGLFKNQINLAETKFHLNYLDDAVSNYERGIEILETIVSMMTNQESKIIFNQKNY
;
A
#
# COMPACT_ATOMS: atom_id res chain seq x y z
N ASN A 1 23.61 -3.89 -2.06
CA ASN A 1 22.29 -4.31 -2.57
C ASN A 1 21.22 -3.43 -1.92
N SER A 2 20.21 -2.97 -2.67
CA SER A 2 19.14 -2.10 -2.15
C SER A 2 18.36 -2.76 -1.02
N LEU A 3 18.11 -4.08 -1.12
CA LEU A 3 17.43 -4.87 -0.09
C LEU A 3 18.08 -4.71 1.29
N THR A 4 19.39 -4.91 1.38
CA THR A 4 20.16 -4.80 2.62
C THR A 4 20.09 -3.41 3.26
N LEU A 5 20.00 -2.35 2.44
CA LEU A 5 19.86 -0.99 2.95
C LEU A 5 18.47 -0.77 3.56
N TYR A 6 17.42 -1.25 2.90
CA TYR A 6 16.06 -1.15 3.42
C TYR A 6 15.84 -2.03 4.67
N GLU A 7 16.44 -3.22 4.74
CA GLU A 7 16.38 -4.08 5.94
C GLU A 7 17.06 -3.43 7.16
N LYS A 8 18.20 -2.75 6.96
CA LYS A 8 18.85 -1.97 8.00
C LYS A 8 17.98 -0.80 8.44
N GLY A 9 17.40 -0.06 7.50
CA GLY A 9 16.46 1.01 7.78
C GLY A 9 15.25 0.52 8.58
N LEU A 10 14.68 -0.61 8.17
CA LEU A 10 13.58 -1.28 8.86
C LEU A 10 13.93 -1.61 10.32
N ALA A 11 15.11 -2.20 10.55
CA ALA A 11 15.56 -2.53 11.90
C ALA A 11 15.72 -1.28 12.78
N ILE A 12 16.30 -0.21 12.22
CA ILE A 12 16.45 1.07 12.93
C ILE A 12 15.08 1.66 13.26
N SER A 13 14.19 1.81 12.27
CA SER A 13 12.85 2.37 12.47
C SER A 13 12.06 1.60 13.53
N ARG A 14 12.13 0.26 13.53
CA ARG A 14 11.55 -0.58 14.59
C ARG A 14 12.14 -0.31 15.97
N SER A 15 13.47 -0.20 16.06
CA SER A 15 14.16 0.01 17.34
C SER A 15 13.80 1.34 18.01
N ILE A 16 13.48 2.36 17.21
CA ILE A 16 13.13 3.71 17.71
C ILE A 16 11.62 3.97 17.71
N GLY A 17 10.79 3.01 17.27
CA GLY A 17 9.35 3.17 17.17
C GLY A 17 8.86 4.10 16.05
N ASP A 18 9.68 4.35 15.03
CA ASP A 18 9.30 5.15 13.86
C ASP A 18 8.45 4.33 12.89
N LEU A 19 7.13 4.37 13.10
CA LEU A 19 6.15 3.68 12.27
C LEU A 19 6.15 4.17 10.82
N ARG A 20 6.43 5.45 10.56
CA ARG A 20 6.44 5.98 9.19
C ARG A 20 7.66 5.47 8.42
N GLY A 21 8.84 5.51 9.04
CA GLY A 21 10.06 4.93 8.49
C GLY A 21 9.94 3.41 8.31
N GLU A 22 9.32 2.71 9.25
CA GLU A 22 9.06 1.27 9.15
C GLU A 22 8.20 0.94 7.92
N SER A 23 7.06 1.63 7.75
CA SER A 23 6.18 1.41 6.60
C SER A 23 6.88 1.71 5.27
N THR A 24 7.69 2.77 5.22
CA THR A 24 8.45 3.16 4.02
C THR A 24 9.50 2.12 3.65
N ALA A 25 10.25 1.63 4.64
CA ALA A 25 11.24 0.58 4.43
C ALA A 25 10.58 -0.72 3.95
N LEU A 26 9.45 -1.12 4.55
CA LEU A 26 8.67 -2.27 4.11
C LEU A 26 8.18 -2.11 2.67
N SER A 27 7.54 -1.00 2.30
CA SER A 27 7.09 -0.79 0.92
C SER A 27 8.25 -0.89 -0.08
N ASN A 28 9.43 -0.35 0.25
CA ASN A 28 10.60 -0.46 -0.61
C ASN A 28 11.13 -1.90 -0.73
N ILE A 29 11.14 -2.67 0.37
CA ILE A 29 11.46 -4.11 0.35
C ILE A 29 10.47 -4.87 -0.54
N GLY A 30 9.17 -4.57 -0.42
CA GLY A 30 8.13 -5.17 -1.26
C GLY A 30 8.37 -4.91 -2.75
N ILE A 31 8.74 -3.68 -3.12
CA ILE A 31 9.08 -3.32 -4.51
C ILE A 31 10.33 -4.11 -5.00
N VAL A 32 11.34 -4.27 -4.14
CA VAL A 32 12.51 -5.09 -4.49
C VAL A 32 12.10 -6.55 -4.75
N TYR A 33 11.22 -7.11 -3.92
CA TYR A 33 10.69 -8.46 -4.16
C TYR A 33 9.85 -8.57 -5.44
N MET A 34 9.04 -7.56 -5.76
CA MET A 34 8.30 -7.49 -7.03
C MET A 34 9.25 -7.54 -8.22
N ASN A 35 10.31 -6.73 -8.21
CA ASN A 35 11.32 -6.68 -9.27
C ASN A 35 12.07 -8.02 -9.42
N GLN A 36 12.20 -8.78 -8.33
CA GLN A 36 12.79 -10.11 -8.32
C GLN A 36 11.78 -11.24 -8.60
N LYS A 37 10.51 -10.90 -8.86
CA LYS A 37 9.39 -11.84 -9.06
C LYS A 37 9.11 -12.73 -7.84
N HIS A 38 9.56 -12.31 -6.66
CA HIS A 38 9.24 -12.96 -5.39
C HIS A 38 7.89 -12.46 -4.86
N TYR A 39 6.82 -12.71 -5.63
CA TYR A 39 5.51 -12.09 -5.41
C TYR A 39 4.89 -12.44 -4.05
N ASN A 40 5.07 -13.68 -3.57
CA ASN A 40 4.59 -14.07 -2.22
C ASN A 40 5.28 -13.26 -1.10
N SER A 41 6.59 -13.03 -1.23
CA SER A 41 7.35 -12.20 -0.28
C SER A 41 6.94 -10.73 -0.36
N ALA A 42 6.72 -10.21 -1.58
CA ALA A 42 6.19 -8.86 -1.78
C ALA A 42 4.82 -8.69 -1.11
N LEU A 43 3.91 -9.64 -1.32
CA LEU A 43 2.55 -9.61 -0.76
C LEU A 43 2.59 -9.52 0.76
N LEU A 44 3.39 -10.37 1.40
CA LEU A 44 3.55 -10.37 2.86
C LEU A 44 4.05 -9.01 3.36
N VAL A 45 5.10 -8.48 2.74
CA VAL A 45 5.72 -7.23 3.16
C VAL A 45 4.80 -6.02 2.94
N PHE A 46 4.11 -5.95 1.80
CA PHE A 46 3.14 -4.89 1.54
C PHE A 46 1.94 -4.95 2.50
N ASN A 47 1.51 -6.13 2.94
CA ASN A 47 0.47 -6.25 3.96
C ASN A 47 0.94 -5.70 5.33
N TYR A 48 2.18 -5.96 5.72
CA TYR A 48 2.75 -5.33 6.93
C TYR A 48 2.79 -3.81 6.81
N ALA A 49 3.24 -3.27 5.67
CA ALA A 49 3.24 -1.84 5.42
C ALA A 49 1.83 -1.24 5.52
N ALA A 50 0.83 -1.89 4.90
CA ALA A 50 -0.57 -1.46 4.93
C ALA A 50 -1.11 -1.34 6.36
N ASN A 51 -0.84 -2.33 7.22
CA ASN A 51 -1.28 -2.31 8.62
C ASN A 51 -0.72 -1.12 9.39
N ILE A 52 0.55 -0.78 9.16
CA ILE A 52 1.19 0.36 9.81
C ILE A 52 0.62 1.67 9.25
N LEU A 53 0.47 1.78 7.93
CA LEU A 53 -0.09 2.95 7.25
C LEU A 53 -1.51 3.26 7.74
N MET A 54 -2.34 2.23 7.93
CA MET A 54 -3.67 2.37 8.57
C MET A 54 -3.56 2.87 10.01
N LYS A 55 -2.65 2.31 10.82
CA LYS A 55 -2.45 2.71 12.22
C LYS A 55 -2.04 4.18 12.35
N ILE A 56 -1.19 4.67 11.46
CA ILE A 56 -0.72 6.07 11.46
C ILE A 56 -1.61 7.01 10.64
N LYS A 57 -2.71 6.51 10.08
CA LYS A 57 -3.66 7.26 9.23
C LYS A 57 -2.98 7.97 8.05
N ASP A 58 -1.99 7.34 7.42
CA ASP A 58 -1.31 7.88 6.24
C ASP A 58 -2.02 7.41 4.97
N SER A 59 -3.00 8.19 4.52
CA SER A 59 -3.78 7.89 3.32
C SER A 59 -2.94 7.86 2.04
N ASN A 60 -1.94 8.75 1.92
CA ASN A 60 -1.09 8.80 0.72
C ASN A 60 -0.22 7.55 0.60
N GLY A 61 0.40 7.14 1.69
CA GLY A 61 1.17 5.91 1.74
C GLY A 61 0.27 4.69 1.53
N LEU A 62 -0.91 4.67 2.16
CA LEU A 62 -1.86 3.58 2.02
C LEU A 62 -2.33 3.42 0.57
N PHE A 63 -2.68 4.50 -0.12
CA PHE A 63 -3.03 4.49 -1.55
C PHE A 63 -1.95 3.81 -2.39
N LYS A 64 -0.70 4.29 -2.32
CA LYS A 64 0.42 3.72 -3.08
C LYS A 64 0.62 2.23 -2.77
N ASN A 65 0.48 1.86 -1.49
CA ASN A 65 0.63 0.48 -1.07
C ASN A 65 -0.53 -0.41 -1.54
N GLN A 66 -1.75 0.11 -1.69
CA GLN A 66 -2.87 -0.64 -2.30
C GLN A 66 -2.60 -0.96 -3.77
N ILE A 67 -2.03 -0.02 -4.53
CA ILE A 67 -1.64 -0.26 -5.93
C ILE A 67 -0.58 -1.36 -6.02
N ASN A 68 0.44 -1.32 -5.15
CA ASN A 68 1.46 -2.36 -5.10
C ASN A 68 0.88 -3.75 -4.72
N LEU A 69 -0.07 -3.81 -3.79
CA LEU A 69 -0.78 -5.05 -3.44
C LEU A 69 -1.59 -5.59 -4.62
N ALA A 70 -2.27 -4.71 -5.35
CA ALA A 70 -3.04 -5.08 -6.53
C ALA A 70 -2.14 -5.67 -7.63
N GLU A 71 -1.03 -5.02 -7.95
CA GLU A 71 -0.05 -5.51 -8.93
C GLU A 71 0.56 -6.86 -8.48
N THR A 72 0.89 -6.99 -7.20
CA THR A 72 1.41 -8.24 -6.63
C THR A 72 0.41 -9.38 -6.78
N LYS A 73 -0.86 -9.13 -6.45
CA LYS A 73 -1.96 -10.11 -6.55
C LYS A 73 -2.26 -10.46 -8.01
N PHE A 74 -2.17 -9.50 -8.91
CA PHE A 74 -2.27 -9.75 -10.36
C PHE A 74 -1.21 -10.74 -10.83
N HIS A 75 0.05 -10.54 -10.44
CA HIS A 75 1.14 -11.48 -10.77
C HIS A 75 1.00 -12.87 -10.13
N LEU A 76 0.29 -12.96 -9.00
CA LEU A 76 -0.07 -14.23 -8.35
C LEU A 76 -1.33 -14.88 -8.95
N ASN A 77 -1.94 -14.27 -9.97
CA ASN A 77 -3.21 -14.69 -10.57
C ASN A 77 -4.41 -14.66 -9.60
N TYR A 78 -4.33 -13.82 -8.56
CA TYR A 78 -5.42 -13.51 -7.65
C TYR A 78 -6.19 -12.29 -8.18
N LEU A 79 -6.91 -12.50 -9.30
CA LEU A 79 -7.46 -11.39 -10.10
C LEU A 79 -8.55 -10.61 -9.36
N ASP A 80 -9.51 -11.29 -8.74
CA ASP A 80 -10.60 -10.63 -7.98
C ASP A 80 -10.03 -9.78 -6.83
N ASP A 81 -9.07 -10.36 -6.12
CA ASP A 81 -8.31 -9.74 -5.05
C ASP A 81 -7.54 -8.49 -5.53
N ALA A 82 -6.94 -8.55 -6.73
CA ALA A 82 -6.25 -7.41 -7.33
C ALA A 82 -7.22 -6.27 -7.65
N VAL A 83 -8.39 -6.59 -8.22
CA VAL A 83 -9.46 -5.62 -8.50
C VAL A 83 -9.91 -4.94 -7.22
N SER A 84 -10.19 -5.69 -6.15
CA SER A 84 -10.58 -5.11 -4.85
C SER A 84 -9.50 -4.18 -4.27
N ASN A 85 -8.22 -4.48 -4.47
CA ASN A 85 -7.14 -3.58 -4.05
C ASN A 85 -7.07 -2.31 -4.89
N TYR A 86 -7.33 -2.37 -6.21
CA TYR A 86 -7.43 -1.17 -7.04
C TYR A 86 -8.62 -0.30 -6.64
N GLU A 87 -9.79 -0.88 -6.42
CA GLU A 87 -11.00 -0.17 -5.96
C GLU A 87 -10.72 0.57 -4.64
N ARG A 88 -10.11 -0.12 -3.67
CA ARG A 88 -9.71 0.51 -2.40
C ARG A 88 -8.71 1.65 -2.59
N GLY A 89 -7.80 1.54 -3.55
CA GLY A 89 -6.89 2.63 -3.92
C GLY A 89 -7.65 3.86 -4.43
N ILE A 90 -8.64 3.65 -5.31
CA ILE A 90 -9.49 4.73 -5.85
C ILE A 90 -10.25 5.43 -4.73
N GLU A 91 -10.89 4.68 -3.82
CA GLU A 91 -11.62 5.25 -2.67
C GLU A 91 -10.73 6.15 -1.80
N ILE A 92 -9.49 5.72 -1.54
CA ILE A 92 -8.54 6.51 -0.76
C ILE A 92 -8.16 7.79 -1.50
N LEU A 93 -7.92 7.69 -2.82
CA LEU A 93 -7.57 8.85 -3.63
C LEU A 93 -8.72 9.87 -3.70
N GLU A 94 -9.96 9.41 -3.86
CA GLU A 94 -11.15 10.26 -3.82
C GLU A 94 -11.27 11.00 -2.48
N THR A 95 -11.02 10.28 -1.38
CA THR A 95 -11.01 10.86 -0.03
C THR A 95 -9.91 11.92 0.14
N ILE A 96 -8.72 11.69 -0.43
CA ILE A 96 -7.63 12.68 -0.40
C ILE A 96 -8.03 13.94 -1.19
N VAL A 97 -8.59 13.76 -2.39
CA VAL A 97 -9.00 14.87 -3.25
C VAL A 97 -10.12 15.69 -2.62
N SER A 98 -11.12 15.07 -1.99
CA SER A 98 -12.20 15.78 -1.29
C SER A 98 -11.67 16.64 -0.14
N MET A 99 -10.73 16.11 0.65
CA MET A 99 -10.07 16.86 1.72
C MET A 99 -9.27 18.05 1.20
N MET A 100 -8.63 17.92 0.03
CA MET A 100 -7.86 19.01 -0.59
C MET A 100 -8.76 20.11 -1.19
N THR A 101 -9.95 19.74 -1.67
CA THR A 101 -10.84 20.64 -2.42
C THR A 101 -11.94 21.29 -1.58
N ASN A 102 -12.06 20.94 -0.29
CA ASN A 102 -13.20 21.30 0.57
C ASN A 102 -14.57 20.94 -0.04
N GLN A 103 -14.61 20.02 -1.00
CA GLN A 103 -15.85 19.44 -1.50
C GLN A 103 -16.05 18.14 -0.75
N GLU A 104 -17.24 17.92 -0.15
CA GLU A 104 -17.60 16.61 0.36
C GLU A 104 -17.37 15.59 -0.77
N SER A 105 -16.60 14.53 -0.48
CA SER A 105 -16.39 13.43 -1.42
C SER A 105 -17.77 12.94 -1.81
N LYS A 106 -18.23 13.30 -3.01
CA LYS A 106 -19.40 12.66 -3.60
C LYS A 106 -18.99 11.20 -3.76
N ILE A 107 -19.44 10.38 -2.82
CA ILE A 107 -19.37 8.92 -2.88
C ILE A 107 -20.13 8.54 -4.15
N ILE A 108 -19.44 8.46 -5.28
CA ILE A 108 -19.96 8.01 -6.56
C ILE A 108 -19.37 6.63 -6.80
N PHE A 109 -19.82 5.67 -6.00
CA PHE A 109 -19.78 4.27 -6.41
C PHE A 109 -21.06 3.49 -6.07
N ASN A 110 -21.97 4.02 -5.23
CA ASN A 110 -23.27 3.39 -4.99
C ASN A 110 -24.35 3.69 -6.05
N GLN A 111 -23.97 4.15 -7.25
CA GLN A 111 -24.88 4.24 -8.40
C GLN A 111 -24.17 3.79 -9.69
N LYS A 112 -23.89 2.49 -9.79
CA LYS A 112 -23.62 1.67 -10.98
C LYS A 112 -23.15 0.31 -10.43
N ASN A 113 -23.73 -0.87 -10.66
CA ASN A 113 -24.73 -1.34 -11.60
C ASN A 113 -25.19 -2.75 -11.13
N TYR A 114 -26.48 -3.06 -11.39
CA TYR A 114 -27.21 -4.35 -11.34
C TYR A 114 -27.63 -4.91 -9.98
#